data_AF-H3GSN4-F1
#
_entry.id   AF-H3GSN4-F1
#
_cell.length_a   1.000
_cell.length_b   1.000
_cell.length_c   1.000
_cell.angle_alpha   90.00
_cell.angle_beta   90.00
_cell.angle_gamma   90.00
#
_symmetry.space_group_name_H-M   'P 1'
#
loop_
_entity.id
_entity.type
_entity.pdbx_description
1 polymer ?
#
loop_
_entity_poly.entity_id
_entity_poly.type
_entity_poly.pdbx_seq_one_letter_code
_entity_poly.pdbx_strand_id
1 'polypeptide(L)'
;MQWQFSLLITALCIVSAVAQSSGQEVSILVGAGCKFSNYSALAKGVPTKPSYRLELDPGLGKGIYVLHFTQFNLPDADVLVVRASDAPKTASPTTVLSGKNATGKFYSTAITGSGVVLELYKAEAGKDKSTSCRGFTVSGLLFSPKELAEEAQHLKLAVKVPLTKGVDLTDTDDDYNNESICGTDESVEAACAPSSTNSEEGAVMLATSQPVARLSIIKENGMEIAYCTGWLLGCEGHLITNQHCIGDNQDALNTKVEFLAESTSCGGGEACDKRGGCPGPVGTTTTTLVAVSEDLDYALVRLGANSSSANYSALYEKTGGYLQFRGSGPVLEEGIYIPQHPMGYGKRIAWLYNGQPGRIESLTVTECRKDDVGYYVDTQEGSSGSPIIGTRDNNVIALHHCGGCLNGGIPAQAIIADLTKKGVLPNCTVAGK
;
A
#
# COMPACT_ATOMS: atom_id res chain seq x y z
N MET A 1 -74.16 25.25 -23.14
CA MET A 1 -73.93 24.80 -21.76
C MET A 1 -72.86 23.70 -21.81
N GLN A 2 -71.93 23.71 -20.86
CA GLN A 2 -70.77 22.80 -20.69
C GLN A 2 -69.51 23.11 -21.51
N TRP A 3 -68.60 23.80 -20.81
CA TRP A 3 -67.14 23.69 -20.94
C TRP A 3 -66.69 22.24 -20.71
N GLN A 4 -65.58 21.78 -21.31
CA GLN A 4 -64.45 21.15 -20.59
C GLN A 4 -63.19 21.01 -21.48
N PHE A 5 -62.14 21.71 -21.06
CA PHE A 5 -60.71 21.39 -21.02
C PHE A 5 -60.03 20.63 -22.18
N SER A 6 -59.22 21.38 -22.94
CA SER A 6 -58.00 20.86 -23.59
C SER A 6 -56.99 20.44 -22.51
N LEU A 7 -56.76 19.15 -22.35
CA LEU A 7 -55.62 18.62 -21.60
C LEU A 7 -54.39 18.65 -22.54
N LEU A 8 -53.49 19.62 -22.34
CA LEU A 8 -52.12 19.49 -22.82
C LEU A 8 -51.47 18.37 -22.00
N ILE A 9 -51.23 17.21 -22.61
CA ILE A 9 -50.36 16.18 -22.04
C ILE A 9 -48.93 16.70 -22.24
N THR A 10 -48.41 17.43 -21.25
CA THR A 10 -46.97 17.60 -21.09
C THR A 10 -46.41 16.22 -20.74
N ALA A 11 -45.70 15.62 -21.70
CA ALA A 11 -44.88 14.44 -21.44
C ALA A 11 -43.90 14.79 -20.33
N LEU A 12 -44.16 14.26 -19.14
CA LEU A 12 -43.26 14.31 -18.00
C LEU A 12 -42.08 13.38 -18.35
N CYS A 13 -41.08 13.90 -19.04
CA CYS A 13 -39.76 13.26 -19.08
C CYS A 13 -39.15 13.40 -17.69
N ILE A 14 -39.55 12.53 -16.76
CA ILE A 14 -38.72 12.25 -15.59
C ILE A 14 -37.53 11.47 -16.13
N VAL A 15 -36.52 12.21 -16.60
CA VAL A 15 -35.19 11.66 -16.77
C VAL A 15 -34.78 11.24 -15.37
N SER A 16 -34.92 9.94 -15.11
CA SER A 16 -34.28 9.31 -13.97
C SER A 16 -32.79 9.40 -14.27
N ALA A 17 -32.15 10.48 -13.84
CA ALA A 17 -30.71 10.58 -13.82
C ALA A 17 -30.25 9.53 -12.81
N VAL A 18 -30.07 8.30 -13.29
CA VAL A 18 -29.25 7.31 -12.61
C VAL A 18 -27.87 7.95 -12.61
N ALA A 19 -27.48 8.55 -11.49
CA ALA A 19 -26.11 8.99 -11.29
C ALA A 19 -25.23 7.75 -11.43
N GLN A 20 -24.63 7.60 -12.59
CA GLN A 20 -23.68 6.55 -12.87
C GLN A 20 -22.44 6.89 -12.04
N SER A 21 -22.22 6.17 -10.95
CA SER A 21 -21.04 6.34 -10.11
C SER A 21 -19.81 5.98 -10.93
N SER A 22 -19.04 6.98 -11.34
CA SER A 22 -17.73 6.81 -12.00
C SER A 22 -16.62 6.36 -11.04
N GLY A 23 -16.93 6.15 -9.75
CA GLY A 23 -15.96 5.65 -8.76
C GLY A 23 -15.63 4.20 -9.01
N GLN A 24 -14.39 3.92 -9.44
CA GLN A 24 -13.85 2.57 -9.51
C GLN A 24 -13.75 2.00 -8.08
N GLU A 25 -14.38 0.84 -7.85
CA GLU A 25 -14.31 0.16 -6.57
C GLU A 25 -12.92 -0.46 -6.37
N VAL A 26 -12.23 -0.03 -5.33
CA VAL A 26 -10.99 -0.63 -4.86
C VAL A 26 -11.33 -1.92 -4.12
N SER A 27 -10.82 -3.05 -4.57
CA SER A 27 -10.99 -4.31 -3.83
C SER A 27 -10.10 -4.29 -2.59
N ILE A 28 -10.67 -4.60 -1.43
CA ILE A 28 -9.95 -4.79 -0.17
C ILE A 28 -10.47 -6.06 0.50
N LEU A 29 -9.78 -6.63 1.48
CA LEU A 29 -10.36 -7.73 2.25
C LEU A 29 -10.05 -7.61 3.74
N VAL A 30 -11.03 -7.07 4.46
CA VAL A 30 -10.95 -6.82 5.90
C VAL A 30 -12.26 -7.17 6.59
N GLY A 31 -12.23 -7.44 7.89
CA GLY A 31 -13.45 -7.77 8.62
C GLY A 31 -13.24 -8.08 10.09
N ALA A 32 -14.20 -8.72 10.72
CA ALA A 32 -14.03 -9.31 12.06
C ALA A 32 -14.97 -10.48 12.19
N GLY A 33 -14.57 -11.53 12.89
CA GLY A 33 -15.32 -12.78 12.94
C GLY A 33 -15.19 -13.58 11.65
N CYS A 34 -15.95 -14.67 11.57
CA CYS A 34 -16.00 -15.49 10.37
C CYS A 34 -14.65 -16.02 9.90
N LYS A 35 -14.21 -15.62 8.69
CA LYS A 35 -12.95 -16.03 8.08
C LYS A 35 -11.73 -15.28 8.63
N PHE A 36 -11.96 -14.20 9.40
CA PHE A 36 -10.90 -13.32 9.89
C PHE A 36 -10.50 -13.62 11.34
N SER A 37 -11.46 -14.02 12.16
CA SER A 37 -11.20 -14.34 13.56
C SER A 37 -12.34 -15.16 14.17
N ASN A 38 -12.09 -15.79 15.31
CA ASN A 38 -13.15 -16.38 16.09
C ASN A 38 -13.96 -15.27 16.80
N TYR A 39 -15.13 -14.93 16.23
CA TYR A 39 -16.00 -13.87 16.75
C TYR A 39 -16.38 -14.07 18.22
N SER A 40 -16.52 -15.32 18.67
CA SER A 40 -16.88 -15.66 20.04
C SER A 40 -15.73 -15.48 21.02
N ALA A 41 -14.49 -15.47 20.53
CA ALA A 41 -13.28 -15.27 21.34
C ALA A 41 -12.93 -13.79 21.54
N LEU A 42 -13.54 -12.88 20.78
CA LEU A 42 -13.33 -11.44 20.92
C LEU A 42 -13.80 -10.94 22.30
N ALA A 43 -12.96 -10.14 22.95
CA ALA A 43 -13.26 -9.56 24.26
C ALA A 43 -14.47 -8.61 24.23
N LYS A 44 -15.10 -8.40 25.38
CA LYS A 44 -16.18 -7.41 25.53
C LYS A 44 -15.65 -6.01 25.23
N GLY A 45 -16.43 -5.22 24.49
CA GLY A 45 -16.10 -3.83 24.20
C GLY A 45 -16.50 -2.92 25.37
N VAL A 46 -15.65 -1.96 25.70
CA VAL A 46 -15.97 -0.84 26.60
C VAL A 46 -15.70 0.47 25.86
N PRO A 47 -16.30 1.62 26.25
CA PRO A 47 -16.20 2.86 25.47
C PRO A 47 -14.77 3.34 25.15
N THR A 48 -13.79 2.95 25.97
CA THR A 48 -12.37 3.29 25.78
C THR A 48 -11.54 2.20 25.10
N LYS A 49 -12.10 0.99 24.93
CA LYS A 49 -11.43 -0.16 24.35
C LYS A 49 -12.45 -1.02 23.58
N PRO A 50 -12.55 -0.87 22.25
CA PRO A 50 -13.42 -1.71 21.44
C PRO A 50 -13.00 -3.19 21.52
N SER A 51 -13.94 -4.09 21.22
CA SER A 51 -13.68 -5.53 21.08
C SER A 51 -12.73 -5.84 19.94
N TYR A 52 -12.79 -5.02 18.89
CA TYR A 52 -11.95 -5.08 17.71
C TYR A 52 -11.89 -3.68 17.09
N ARG A 53 -10.71 -3.23 16.69
CA ARG A 53 -10.51 -1.95 16.00
C ARG A 53 -9.74 -2.21 14.72
N LEU A 54 -10.17 -1.57 13.65
CA LEU A 54 -9.58 -1.65 12.34
C LEU A 54 -9.44 -0.24 11.79
N GLU A 55 -8.23 0.13 11.40
CA GLU A 55 -7.94 1.43 10.79
C GLU A 55 -7.56 1.21 9.33
N LEU A 56 -8.42 1.71 8.44
CA LEU A 56 -8.28 1.62 7.00
C LEU A 56 -7.81 2.97 6.48
N ASP A 57 -6.50 3.15 6.38
CA ASP A 57 -5.92 4.22 5.56
C ASP A 57 -5.31 3.59 4.30
N PRO A 58 -6.06 3.52 3.21
CA PRO A 58 -5.54 2.98 1.95
C PRO A 58 -4.58 3.95 1.26
N GLY A 59 -4.17 5.06 1.88
CA GLY A 59 -3.25 6.05 1.32
C GLY A 59 -3.83 6.83 0.14
N LEU A 60 -5.16 6.89 0.00
CA LEU A 60 -5.82 7.61 -1.10
C LEU A 60 -5.93 9.12 -0.83
N GLY A 61 -5.53 9.56 0.36
CA GLY A 61 -5.58 10.96 0.78
C GLY A 61 -6.97 11.38 1.26
N LYS A 62 -7.20 12.69 1.32
CA LYS A 62 -8.48 13.22 1.82
C LYS A 62 -9.59 13.13 0.77
N GLY A 63 -10.72 12.55 1.14
CA GLY A 63 -11.86 12.38 0.24
C GLY A 63 -13.07 11.77 0.92
N ILE A 64 -13.95 11.19 0.10
CA ILE A 64 -15.14 10.47 0.52
C ILE A 64 -14.91 8.98 0.29
N TYR A 65 -15.06 8.21 1.36
CA TYR A 65 -14.93 6.77 1.41
C TYR A 65 -16.32 6.12 1.56
N VAL A 66 -16.58 5.05 0.79
CA VAL A 66 -17.77 4.22 0.97
C VAL A 66 -17.33 2.76 1.00
N LEU A 67 -17.58 2.09 2.13
CA LEU A 67 -17.23 0.68 2.31
C LEU A 67 -18.29 -0.23 1.71
N HIS A 68 -17.86 -1.26 0.97
CA HIS A 68 -18.73 -2.34 0.50
C HIS A 68 -18.66 -3.53 1.46
N PHE A 69 -19.68 -3.68 2.29
CA PHE A 69 -19.87 -4.86 3.13
C PHE A 69 -20.44 -6.00 2.30
N THR A 70 -19.67 -7.07 2.14
CA THR A 70 -20.12 -8.30 1.45
C THR A 70 -20.61 -9.37 2.42
N GLN A 71 -20.42 -9.13 3.72
CA GLN A 71 -21.05 -9.88 4.80
C GLN A 71 -21.19 -8.97 6.02
N PHE A 72 -22.36 -8.98 6.65
CA PHE A 72 -22.58 -8.35 7.94
C PHE A 72 -23.61 -9.17 8.71
N ASN A 73 -23.22 -9.72 9.86
CA ASN A 73 -24.07 -10.54 10.70
C ASN A 73 -23.55 -10.46 12.14
N LEU A 74 -23.97 -9.43 12.87
CA LEU A 74 -23.63 -9.27 14.28
C LEU A 74 -24.83 -9.73 15.15
N PRO A 75 -24.59 -10.13 16.41
CA PRO A 75 -25.65 -10.22 17.40
C PRO A 75 -26.40 -8.89 17.57
N ASP A 76 -27.69 -8.94 17.91
CA ASP A 76 -28.57 -7.76 17.95
C ASP A 76 -28.05 -6.60 18.82
N ALA A 77 -27.36 -6.94 19.91
CA ALA A 77 -26.82 -6.00 20.89
C ALA A 77 -25.40 -5.51 20.55
N ASP A 78 -24.73 -6.13 19.56
CA ASP A 78 -23.38 -5.77 19.16
C ASP A 78 -23.43 -4.66 18.10
N VAL A 79 -22.48 -3.75 18.17
CA VAL A 79 -22.43 -2.58 17.28
C VAL A 79 -21.07 -2.43 16.62
N LEU A 80 -21.08 -2.10 15.33
CA LEU A 80 -19.93 -1.63 14.58
C LEU A 80 -20.03 -0.12 14.40
N VAL A 81 -19.09 0.59 15.01
CA VAL A 81 -18.94 2.04 14.91
C VAL A 81 -17.99 2.34 13.77
N VAL A 82 -18.40 3.21 12.85
CA VAL A 82 -17.63 3.64 11.67
C VAL A 82 -17.30 5.12 11.82
N ARG A 83 -16.03 5.48 11.64
CA ARG A 83 -15.49 6.84 11.80
C ARG A 83 -14.53 7.16 10.65
N ALA A 84 -14.26 8.43 10.42
CA ALA A 84 -13.09 8.84 9.63
C ALA A 84 -11.81 8.69 10.47
N SER A 85 -10.69 8.29 9.86
CA SER A 85 -9.41 8.09 10.59
C SER A 85 -8.85 9.39 11.16
N ASP A 86 -9.03 10.51 10.46
CA ASP A 86 -8.62 11.85 10.91
C ASP A 86 -9.65 12.52 11.84
N ALA A 87 -10.73 11.83 12.22
CA ALA A 87 -11.68 12.36 13.18
C ALA A 87 -11.13 12.26 14.61
N PRO A 88 -11.26 13.32 15.43
CA PRO A 88 -10.95 13.24 16.86
C PRO A 88 -11.71 12.09 17.52
N LYS A 89 -11.09 11.38 18.48
CA LYS A 89 -11.74 10.29 19.23
C LYS A 89 -13.05 10.72 19.93
N THR A 90 -13.20 12.02 20.19
CA THR A 90 -14.38 12.64 20.80
C THR A 90 -15.49 12.99 19.80
N ALA A 91 -15.21 12.93 18.49
CA ALA A 91 -16.20 13.22 17.46
C ALA A 91 -17.31 12.17 17.45
N SER A 92 -18.51 12.57 17.03
CA SER A 92 -19.60 11.61 16.80
C SER A 92 -19.21 10.61 15.71
N PRO A 93 -19.58 9.32 15.85
CA PRO A 93 -19.42 8.35 14.78
C PRO A 93 -20.05 8.84 13.47
N THR A 94 -19.39 8.55 12.35
CA THR A 94 -19.97 8.74 11.02
C THR A 94 -21.19 7.85 10.86
N THR A 95 -21.13 6.61 11.38
CA THR A 95 -22.26 5.69 11.41
C THR A 95 -22.09 4.66 12.52
N VAL A 96 -23.22 4.17 13.05
CA VAL A 96 -23.27 3.04 13.98
C VAL A 96 -24.20 1.99 13.38
N LEU A 97 -23.64 0.83 13.05
CA LEU A 97 -24.37 -0.33 12.53
C LEU A 97 -24.57 -1.32 13.67
N SER A 98 -25.79 -1.79 13.89
CA SER A 98 -26.05 -2.85 14.88
C SER A 98 -26.52 -4.12 14.19
N GLY A 99 -26.30 -5.27 14.83
CA GLY A 99 -26.84 -6.55 14.34
C GLY A 99 -28.37 -6.55 14.20
N LYS A 100 -29.05 -5.72 15.01
CA LYS A 100 -30.51 -5.52 14.93
C LYS A 100 -30.95 -4.79 13.65
N ASN A 101 -30.13 -3.89 13.14
CA ASN A 101 -30.53 -2.92 12.11
C ASN A 101 -29.83 -3.13 10.76
N ALA A 102 -28.79 -3.95 10.69
CA ALA A 102 -28.05 -4.24 9.46
C ALA A 102 -27.71 -5.73 9.37
N THR A 103 -27.90 -6.31 8.18
CA THR A 103 -27.48 -7.68 7.86
C THR A 103 -27.21 -7.84 6.36
N GLY A 104 -26.43 -8.82 5.98
CA GLY A 104 -26.19 -9.17 4.57
C GLY A 104 -25.16 -8.27 3.90
N LYS A 105 -25.46 -7.85 2.66
CA LYS A 105 -24.55 -7.07 1.80
C LYS A 105 -25.07 -5.67 1.60
N PHE A 106 -24.23 -4.66 1.79
CA PHE A 106 -24.61 -3.26 1.59
C PHE A 106 -23.38 -2.36 1.47
N TYR A 107 -23.59 -1.12 1.01
CA TYR A 107 -22.60 -0.06 1.08
C TYR A 107 -22.82 0.77 2.35
N SER A 108 -21.73 1.25 2.98
CA SER A 108 -21.83 2.20 4.07
C SER A 108 -22.42 3.52 3.61
N THR A 109 -22.75 4.37 4.58
CA THR A 109 -22.85 5.80 4.32
C THR A 109 -21.49 6.38 3.92
N ALA A 110 -21.49 7.55 3.29
CA ALA A 110 -20.29 8.26 2.92
C ALA A 110 -19.49 8.72 4.16
N ILE A 111 -18.19 8.44 4.16
CA ILE A 111 -17.26 8.78 5.24
C ILE A 111 -16.25 9.78 4.68
N THR A 112 -16.33 11.03 5.13
CA THR A 112 -15.41 12.08 4.72
C THR A 112 -14.20 12.12 5.65
N GLY A 113 -13.00 11.97 5.12
CA GLY A 113 -11.77 11.96 5.92
C GLY A 113 -10.54 11.61 5.09
N SER A 114 -9.45 11.24 5.76
CA SER A 114 -8.25 10.63 5.11
C SER A 114 -8.27 9.10 5.09
N GLY A 115 -9.23 8.48 5.76
CA GLY A 115 -9.38 7.03 5.89
C GLY A 115 -10.62 6.67 6.70
N VAL A 116 -10.79 5.39 7.04
CA VAL A 116 -11.93 4.88 7.80
C VAL A 116 -11.48 4.05 9.00
N VAL A 117 -12.03 4.31 10.18
CA VAL A 117 -11.87 3.47 11.37
C VAL A 117 -13.16 2.70 11.63
N LEU A 118 -13.03 1.39 11.87
CA LEU A 118 -14.07 0.43 12.19
C LEU A 118 -13.84 -0.12 13.61
N GLU A 119 -14.77 0.15 14.52
CA GLU A 119 -14.68 -0.27 15.92
C GLU A 119 -15.88 -1.16 16.27
N LEU A 120 -15.63 -2.45 16.49
CA LEU A 120 -16.65 -3.38 16.96
C LEU A 120 -16.73 -3.35 18.49
N TYR A 121 -17.93 -3.21 19.02
CA TYR A 121 -18.23 -3.33 20.44
C TYR A 121 -19.20 -4.48 20.65
N LYS A 122 -18.69 -5.58 21.21
CA LYS A 122 -19.51 -6.71 21.64
C LYS A 122 -20.16 -6.40 22.97
N ALA A 123 -21.46 -6.64 23.04
CA ALA A 123 -22.20 -6.70 24.30
C ALA A 123 -21.75 -7.93 25.13
N GLU A 124 -22.23 -8.03 26.37
CA GLU A 124 -22.00 -9.20 27.23
C GLU A 124 -22.25 -10.52 26.47
N ALA A 125 -21.43 -11.54 26.76
CA ALA A 125 -21.47 -12.83 26.07
C ALA A 125 -22.84 -13.52 26.22
N GLY A 126 -23.75 -13.25 25.30
CA GLY A 126 -24.91 -14.09 25.09
C GLY A 126 -24.45 -15.45 24.57
N LYS A 127 -25.05 -16.54 25.07
CA LYS A 127 -24.89 -17.88 24.48
C LYS A 127 -25.52 -17.88 23.09
N ASP A 128 -24.79 -17.40 22.10
CA ASP A 128 -25.24 -17.37 20.71
C ASP A 128 -25.18 -18.80 20.17
N LYS A 129 -26.35 -19.43 20.03
CA LYS A 129 -26.49 -20.80 19.52
C LYS A 129 -26.55 -20.85 17.98
N SER A 130 -26.32 -19.71 17.32
CA SER A 130 -26.39 -19.64 15.87
C SER A 130 -25.26 -20.44 15.22
N THR A 131 -25.63 -21.29 14.26
CA THR A 131 -24.68 -21.97 13.35
C THR A 131 -24.23 -21.08 12.20
N SER A 132 -24.81 -19.88 12.05
CA SER A 132 -24.42 -18.92 11.03
C SER A 132 -23.21 -18.09 11.47
N CYS A 133 -22.35 -17.82 10.50
CA CYS A 133 -21.11 -17.09 10.68
C CYS A 133 -21.34 -15.68 11.23
N ARG A 134 -20.80 -15.37 12.43
CA ARG A 134 -20.91 -14.06 13.08
C ARG A 134 -19.71 -13.18 12.75
N GLY A 135 -19.97 -11.93 12.39
CA GLY A 135 -18.93 -11.00 11.98
C GLY A 135 -19.36 -10.07 10.86
N PHE A 136 -18.39 -9.36 10.30
CA PHE A 136 -18.56 -8.57 9.09
C PHE A 136 -17.36 -8.76 8.16
N THR A 137 -17.56 -8.48 6.88
CA THR A 137 -16.56 -8.49 5.80
C THR A 137 -16.80 -7.28 4.94
N VAL A 138 -15.76 -6.45 4.78
CA VAL A 138 -15.69 -5.41 3.78
C VAL A 138 -14.81 -5.93 2.66
N SER A 139 -15.34 -5.99 1.43
CA SER A 139 -14.58 -6.49 0.27
C SER A 139 -14.28 -5.43 -0.79
N GLY A 140 -14.74 -4.21 -0.56
CA GLY A 140 -14.51 -3.13 -1.50
C GLY A 140 -14.62 -1.76 -0.84
N LEU A 141 -14.05 -0.79 -1.50
CA LEU A 141 -14.01 0.60 -1.09
C LEU A 141 -14.18 1.47 -2.33
N LEU A 142 -15.20 2.33 -2.32
CA LEU A 142 -15.30 3.42 -3.28
C LEU A 142 -14.63 4.67 -2.68
N PHE A 143 -13.84 5.36 -3.47
CA PHE A 143 -13.18 6.61 -3.10
C PHE A 143 -13.48 7.70 -4.12
N SER A 144 -13.77 8.90 -3.62
CA SER A 144 -13.87 10.12 -4.42
C SER A 144 -13.00 11.19 -3.79
N PRO A 145 -11.99 11.75 -4.51
CA PRO A 145 -11.22 12.88 -4.02
C PRO A 145 -12.13 14.04 -3.62
N LYS A 146 -11.74 14.78 -2.58
CA LYS A 146 -12.54 15.89 -2.07
C LYS A 146 -12.75 16.97 -3.15
N GLU A 147 -11.77 17.24 -4.00
CA GLU A 147 -11.91 18.26 -5.07
C GLU A 147 -13.02 17.91 -6.09
N LEU A 148 -13.20 16.61 -6.43
CA LEU A 148 -14.23 16.16 -7.37
C LEU A 148 -15.63 16.06 -6.73
N ALA A 149 -15.69 15.74 -5.44
CA ALA A 149 -16.94 15.75 -4.68
C ALA A 149 -17.48 17.18 -4.48
N GLU A 150 -16.58 18.16 -4.34
CA GLU A 150 -16.90 19.58 -4.26
C GLU A 150 -17.43 20.11 -5.61
N GLU A 151 -16.87 19.75 -6.77
CA GLU A 151 -17.43 20.13 -8.08
C GLU A 151 -18.88 19.62 -8.30
N ALA A 152 -19.19 18.40 -7.84
CA ALA A 152 -20.54 17.85 -7.92
C ALA A 152 -21.53 18.53 -6.94
N GLN A 153 -21.04 19.01 -5.79
CA GLN A 153 -21.82 19.78 -4.81
C GLN A 153 -22.00 21.25 -5.23
N HIS A 154 -21.04 21.84 -5.95
CA HIS A 154 -21.08 23.23 -6.41
C HIS A 154 -22.18 23.49 -7.47
N LEU A 155 -22.71 22.44 -8.10
CA LEU A 155 -23.93 22.51 -8.93
C LEU A 155 -25.24 22.65 -8.12
N LYS A 156 -25.20 22.66 -6.78
CA LYS A 156 -26.37 22.89 -5.92
C LYS A 156 -26.07 23.80 -4.71
N LEU A 157 -26.13 25.11 -4.98
CA LEU A 157 -26.53 26.22 -4.09
C LEU A 157 -25.69 26.57 -2.83
N ALA A 158 -25.37 27.87 -2.78
CA ALA A 158 -24.65 28.68 -1.78
C ALA A 158 -25.13 28.60 -0.32
N VAL A 159 -24.20 28.75 0.65
CA VAL A 159 -24.22 29.64 1.85
C VAL A 159 -22.80 29.65 2.51
N LYS A 160 -22.34 30.82 3.00
CA LYS A 160 -21.04 31.09 3.67
C LYS A 160 -21.04 30.74 5.17
N VAL A 161 -19.87 30.36 5.75
CA VAL A 161 -19.28 30.72 7.10
C VAL A 161 -18.06 29.79 7.43
N PRO A 162 -17.05 30.20 8.24
CA PRO A 162 -15.63 29.80 8.10
C PRO A 162 -15.11 28.70 9.07
N LEU A 163 -13.93 28.16 8.73
CA LEU A 163 -13.21 27.06 9.43
C LEU A 163 -12.09 27.55 10.38
N THR A 164 -11.87 26.87 11.50
CA THR A 164 -10.68 26.99 12.36
C THR A 164 -9.94 25.67 12.56
N LYS A 165 -8.64 25.79 12.85
CA LYS A 165 -7.52 24.85 12.66
C LYS A 165 -7.50 23.61 13.58
N GLY A 166 -6.87 22.55 13.06
CA GLY A 166 -6.62 21.26 13.72
C GLY A 166 -5.34 21.18 14.54
N VAL A 167 -5.14 20.00 15.16
CA VAL A 167 -3.94 19.62 15.92
C VAL A 167 -3.58 18.16 15.65
N ASP A 168 -2.27 17.98 15.52
CA ASP A 168 -1.41 16.84 15.21
C ASP A 168 -1.16 15.93 16.41
N LEU A 169 -1.00 14.61 16.20
CA LEU A 169 -0.52 13.68 17.23
C LEU A 169 0.28 12.53 16.59
N THR A 170 1.50 12.39 17.12
CA THR A 170 2.57 11.43 16.81
C THR A 170 2.36 10.07 17.47
N ASP A 171 2.83 9.01 16.82
CA ASP A 171 2.80 7.62 17.28
C ASP A 171 4.23 7.11 17.58
N THR A 172 4.35 6.09 18.44
CA THR A 172 5.63 5.51 18.90
C THR A 172 5.65 3.98 18.78
N ASP A 173 6.83 3.48 18.40
CA ASP A 173 7.27 2.13 17.98
C ASP A 173 7.14 0.95 18.96
N ASP A 174 7.29 -0.27 18.37
CA ASP A 174 8.28 -1.35 18.66
C ASP A 174 7.72 -2.70 18.12
N ASP A 175 8.42 -3.71 17.55
CA ASP A 175 9.82 -4.03 17.17
C ASP A 175 9.79 -5.43 16.46
N TYR A 176 10.92 -5.83 15.84
CA TYR A 176 11.37 -7.12 15.27
C TYR A 176 11.53 -7.20 13.75
N ASN A 177 12.34 -6.30 13.17
CA ASN A 177 13.22 -6.58 12.01
C ASN A 177 14.37 -5.58 12.05
N ASN A 178 15.57 -6.01 12.41
CA ASN A 178 16.71 -5.12 12.62
C ASN A 178 17.35 -4.70 11.27
N GLU A 179 16.61 -4.01 10.41
CA GLU A 179 17.19 -3.20 9.33
C GLU A 179 17.85 -1.98 9.98
N SER A 180 19.14 -1.77 9.72
CA SER A 180 19.92 -0.82 10.52
C SER A 180 20.74 0.12 9.64
N ILE A 181 20.70 1.40 10.01
CA ILE A 181 21.69 2.39 9.59
C ILE A 181 23.06 1.93 10.11
N CYS A 182 24.03 1.80 9.22
CA CYS A 182 25.36 1.31 9.54
C CYS A 182 26.28 2.47 9.94
N GLY A 183 25.87 3.28 10.91
CA GLY A 183 26.53 4.53 11.29
C GLY A 183 25.59 5.72 11.21
N THR A 184 25.96 6.75 10.44
CA THR A 184 25.07 7.86 10.07
C THR A 184 24.35 7.52 8.78
N ASP A 185 23.07 7.87 8.65
CA ASP A 185 22.35 7.66 7.38
C ASP A 185 22.94 8.54 6.28
N GLU A 186 23.57 7.90 5.30
CA GLU A 186 24.19 8.54 4.15
C GLU A 186 23.31 8.47 2.89
N SER A 187 22.09 7.95 3.00
CA SER A 187 21.12 8.04 1.92
C SER A 187 20.71 9.49 1.65
N VAL A 188 20.29 9.78 0.42
CA VAL A 188 19.70 11.09 0.07
C VAL A 188 18.36 10.92 -0.59
N GLU A 189 17.53 11.96 -0.55
CA GLU A 189 16.32 12.01 -1.37
C GLU A 189 16.67 11.72 -2.83
N ALA A 190 15.88 10.92 -3.53
CA ALA A 190 16.22 10.48 -4.89
C ALA A 190 16.54 11.68 -5.82
N ALA A 191 15.78 12.78 -5.70
CA ALA A 191 16.00 14.01 -6.46
C ALA A 191 17.36 14.70 -6.19
N CYS A 192 18.00 14.40 -5.07
CA CYS A 192 19.34 14.88 -4.69
C CYS A 192 20.48 14.01 -5.19
N ALA A 193 20.22 12.82 -5.75
CA ALA A 193 21.29 11.95 -6.24
C ALA A 193 22.23 12.63 -7.27
N PRO A 194 21.72 13.40 -8.26
CA PRO A 194 22.59 14.11 -9.22
C PRO A 194 23.49 15.18 -8.57
N SER A 195 23.05 15.84 -7.51
CA SER A 195 23.86 16.87 -6.83
C SER A 195 24.76 16.31 -5.74
N SER A 196 24.46 15.11 -5.23
CA SER A 196 25.18 14.48 -4.12
C SER A 196 26.29 13.51 -4.56
N THR A 197 26.34 13.19 -5.85
CA THR A 197 27.30 12.26 -6.46
C THR A 197 28.02 12.92 -7.64
N ASN A 198 28.74 12.13 -8.46
CA ASN A 198 29.01 12.56 -9.83
C ASN A 198 27.66 12.74 -10.56
N SER A 199 27.39 13.96 -11.05
CA SER A 199 26.12 14.35 -11.68
C SER A 199 25.59 13.36 -12.72
N GLU A 200 26.46 12.75 -13.51
CA GLU A 200 26.06 11.74 -14.49
C GLU A 200 25.60 10.43 -13.83
N GLU A 201 26.36 9.93 -12.86
CA GLU A 201 26.03 8.71 -12.10
C GLU A 201 24.74 8.91 -11.31
N GLY A 202 24.60 10.04 -10.60
CA GLY A 202 23.40 10.37 -9.84
C GLY A 202 22.15 10.53 -10.71
N ALA A 203 22.28 11.08 -11.92
CA ALA A 203 21.18 11.15 -12.87
C ALA A 203 20.73 9.75 -13.33
N VAL A 204 21.68 8.83 -13.54
CA VAL A 204 21.37 7.43 -13.85
C VAL A 204 20.72 6.71 -12.67
N MET A 205 21.19 6.93 -11.45
CA MET A 205 20.59 6.38 -10.24
C MET A 205 19.13 6.86 -10.07
N LEU A 206 18.89 8.16 -10.24
CA LEU A 206 17.54 8.74 -10.18
C LEU A 206 16.63 8.14 -11.26
N ALA A 207 17.08 8.07 -12.52
CA ALA A 207 16.29 7.51 -13.61
C ALA A 207 15.99 6.02 -13.39
N THR A 208 16.98 5.24 -12.93
CA THR A 208 16.82 3.81 -12.66
C THR A 208 15.92 3.56 -11.45
N SER A 209 15.82 4.52 -10.51
CA SER A 209 14.94 4.39 -9.34
C SER A 209 13.44 4.56 -9.64
N GLN A 210 13.06 5.03 -10.84
CA GLN A 210 11.68 5.40 -11.16
C GLN A 210 10.67 4.23 -11.11
N PRO A 211 11.02 2.99 -11.51
CA PRO A 211 10.16 1.82 -11.35
C PRO A 211 10.10 1.25 -9.92
N VAL A 212 10.74 1.90 -8.94
CA VAL A 212 10.70 1.51 -7.51
C VAL A 212 9.56 2.24 -6.82
N ALA A 213 8.78 1.49 -6.05
CA ALA A 213 7.55 1.93 -5.41
C ALA A 213 7.61 1.74 -3.90
N ARG A 214 6.89 2.64 -3.21
CA ARG A 214 6.49 2.45 -1.83
C ARG A 214 5.31 1.49 -1.80
N LEU A 215 5.37 0.51 -0.91
CA LEU A 215 4.27 -0.38 -0.59
C LEU A 215 3.69 0.02 0.75
N SER A 216 2.37 0.12 0.83
CA SER A 216 1.63 0.21 2.08
C SER A 216 0.70 -0.99 2.16
N ILE A 217 0.98 -1.91 3.07
CA ILE A 217 0.25 -3.16 3.22
C ILE A 217 -0.59 -3.10 4.47
N ILE A 218 -1.91 -3.26 4.32
CA ILE A 218 -2.83 -3.37 5.44
C ILE A 218 -2.68 -4.78 6.04
N LYS A 219 -1.91 -4.86 7.13
CA LYS A 219 -1.54 -6.08 7.87
C LYS A 219 -2.48 -6.31 9.05
N GLU A 220 -2.45 -7.54 9.56
CA GLU A 220 -3.25 -7.94 10.73
C GLU A 220 -4.74 -7.55 10.61
N ASN A 221 -5.30 -7.71 9.41
CA ASN A 221 -6.69 -7.36 9.12
C ASN A 221 -7.00 -5.87 9.35
N GLY A 222 -5.98 -5.02 9.17
CA GLY A 222 -5.90 -3.56 9.24
C GLY A 222 -5.75 -2.97 10.63
N MET A 223 -5.14 -3.73 11.54
CA MET A 223 -4.62 -3.18 12.79
C MET A 223 -3.27 -2.48 12.60
N GLU A 224 -2.58 -2.79 11.49
CA GLU A 224 -1.24 -2.28 11.20
C GLU A 224 -1.13 -1.92 9.70
N ILE A 225 -0.37 -0.86 9.40
CA ILE A 225 0.06 -0.55 8.04
C ILE A 225 1.57 -0.76 7.99
N ALA A 226 1.99 -1.86 7.39
CA ALA A 226 3.39 -2.10 7.13
C ALA A 226 3.82 -1.32 5.88
N TYR A 227 5.01 -0.73 5.95
CA TYR A 227 5.65 -0.15 4.79
C TYR A 227 6.75 -1.08 4.30
N CYS A 228 6.85 -1.22 2.98
CA CYS A 228 7.92 -1.94 2.32
C CYS A 228 8.30 -1.24 1.01
N THR A 229 9.35 -1.73 0.37
CA THR A 229 9.73 -1.34 -0.99
C THR A 229 9.44 -2.48 -1.96
N GLY A 230 8.99 -2.13 -3.17
CA GLY A 230 8.85 -3.07 -4.27
C GLY A 230 9.17 -2.40 -5.60
N TRP A 231 9.30 -3.17 -6.66
CA TRP A 231 9.69 -2.59 -7.96
C TRP A 231 9.17 -3.39 -9.15
N LEU A 232 8.94 -2.70 -10.27
CA LEU A 232 8.47 -3.34 -11.50
C LEU A 232 9.51 -4.30 -12.06
N LEU A 233 9.14 -5.58 -12.15
CA LEU A 233 9.97 -6.65 -12.68
C LEU A 233 9.47 -7.07 -14.06
N GLY A 234 10.30 -6.84 -15.09
CA GLY A 234 9.98 -7.23 -16.45
C GLY A 234 8.79 -6.48 -17.07
N CYS A 235 8.34 -6.95 -18.22
CA CYS A 235 7.47 -6.21 -19.15
C CYS A 235 5.99 -6.61 -19.10
N GLU A 236 5.55 -7.33 -18.06
CA GLU A 236 4.19 -7.89 -17.96
C GLU A 236 3.38 -7.38 -16.76
N GLY A 237 3.77 -6.23 -16.19
CA GLY A 237 3.11 -5.59 -15.06
C GLY A 237 3.26 -6.33 -13.74
N HIS A 238 4.38 -7.04 -13.57
CA HIS A 238 4.72 -7.68 -12.31
C HIS A 238 5.53 -6.75 -11.44
N LEU A 239 5.36 -6.90 -10.13
CA LEU A 239 6.14 -6.24 -9.10
C LEU A 239 6.69 -7.32 -8.15
N ILE A 240 7.94 -7.16 -7.74
CA ILE A 240 8.57 -8.04 -6.75
C ILE A 240 8.89 -7.25 -5.47
N THR A 241 8.78 -7.92 -4.33
CA THR A 241 9.12 -7.46 -2.97
C THR A 241 9.44 -8.68 -2.10
N ASN A 242 9.58 -8.53 -0.77
CA ASN A 242 9.80 -9.65 0.13
C ASN A 242 8.52 -10.43 0.47
N GLN A 243 8.69 -11.69 0.88
CA GLN A 243 7.58 -12.51 1.37
C GLN A 243 7.06 -12.00 2.71
N HIS A 244 7.93 -11.52 3.60
CA HIS A 244 7.46 -10.96 4.87
C HIS A 244 6.63 -9.67 4.65
N CYS A 245 6.84 -8.95 3.54
CA CYS A 245 5.99 -7.85 3.10
C CYS A 245 4.65 -8.32 2.53
N ILE A 246 4.65 -9.31 1.63
CA ILE A 246 3.43 -9.88 1.04
C ILE A 246 3.49 -11.41 1.18
N GLY A 247 2.91 -11.94 2.26
CA GLY A 247 3.01 -13.36 2.58
C GLY A 247 1.93 -14.20 1.90
N ASP A 248 0.79 -13.60 1.61
CA ASP A 248 -0.37 -14.30 1.10
C ASP A 248 -1.25 -13.44 0.17
N ASN A 249 -2.34 -14.03 -0.29
CA ASN A 249 -3.29 -13.36 -1.18
C ASN A 249 -3.99 -12.17 -0.50
N GLN A 250 -4.18 -12.20 0.82
CA GLN A 250 -4.83 -11.12 1.54
C GLN A 250 -3.90 -9.91 1.60
N ASP A 251 -2.63 -10.11 1.93
CA ASP A 251 -1.60 -9.07 1.87
C ASP A 251 -1.51 -8.44 0.48
N ALA A 252 -1.49 -9.26 -0.58
CA ALA A 252 -1.41 -8.77 -1.95
C ALA A 252 -2.62 -7.90 -2.33
N LEU A 253 -3.83 -8.34 -1.96
CA LEU A 253 -5.05 -7.55 -2.16
C LEU A 253 -5.05 -6.25 -1.36
N ASN A 254 -4.46 -6.28 -0.16
CA ASN A 254 -4.38 -5.17 0.78
C ASN A 254 -3.17 -4.26 0.57
N THR A 255 -2.41 -4.46 -0.50
CA THR A 255 -1.24 -3.65 -0.83
C THR A 255 -1.61 -2.49 -1.75
N LYS A 256 -1.41 -1.25 -1.27
CA LYS A 256 -1.27 -0.08 -2.15
C LYS A 256 0.17 -0.03 -2.64
N VAL A 257 0.33 0.11 -3.96
CA VAL A 257 1.62 0.36 -4.61
C VAL A 257 1.65 1.82 -5.04
N GLU A 258 2.69 2.56 -4.69
CA GLU A 258 2.85 3.97 -5.00
C GLU A 258 4.21 4.25 -5.64
N PHE A 259 4.21 4.48 -6.95
CA PHE A 259 5.39 4.88 -7.70
C PHE A 259 5.57 6.39 -7.65
N LEU A 260 6.81 6.83 -7.84
CA LEU A 260 7.17 8.25 -7.88
C LEU A 260 6.83 8.99 -6.57
N ALA A 261 6.77 8.26 -5.45
CA ALA A 261 6.63 8.86 -4.12
C ALA A 261 7.96 9.48 -3.68
N GLU A 262 8.33 10.62 -4.25
CA GLU A 262 9.63 11.26 -4.07
C GLU A 262 9.51 12.78 -4.18
N SER A 263 10.51 13.50 -3.67
CA SER A 263 10.58 14.95 -3.84
C SER A 263 10.67 15.32 -5.31
N THR A 264 10.01 16.40 -5.71
CA THR A 264 10.08 16.91 -7.09
C THR A 264 11.44 17.53 -7.42
N SER A 265 12.19 17.96 -6.41
CA SER A 265 13.51 18.59 -6.57
C SER A 265 14.36 18.45 -5.32
N CYS A 266 15.69 18.43 -5.47
CA CYS A 266 16.58 18.31 -4.33
C CYS A 266 16.44 19.49 -3.36
N GLY A 267 16.20 19.19 -2.07
CA GLY A 267 15.99 20.22 -1.04
C GLY A 267 14.68 21.00 -1.24
N GLY A 268 13.73 20.42 -1.98
CA GLY A 268 12.37 20.92 -2.04
C GLY A 268 11.78 21.07 -0.63
N GLY A 269 10.91 22.06 -0.43
CA GLY A 269 10.23 22.25 0.86
C GLY A 269 9.15 21.20 1.18
N GLU A 270 9.19 20.05 0.49
CA GLU A 270 8.23 18.96 0.63
C GLU A 270 8.60 18.11 1.86
N ALA A 271 7.59 17.69 2.62
CA ALA A 271 7.82 16.81 3.77
C ALA A 271 7.94 15.36 3.31
N CYS A 272 9.15 14.93 2.94
CA CYS A 272 9.46 13.57 2.50
C CYS A 272 9.90 12.64 3.63
N ASP A 273 10.37 13.15 4.76
CA ASP A 273 10.92 12.45 5.92
C ASP A 273 9.85 11.96 6.92
N LYS A 274 8.70 11.53 6.39
CA LYS A 274 7.59 10.99 7.19
C LYS A 274 6.86 9.89 6.43
N ARG A 275 6.21 8.98 7.15
CA ARG A 275 5.34 7.95 6.58
C ARG A 275 4.32 8.58 5.63
N GLY A 276 4.28 8.11 4.39
CA GLY A 276 3.37 8.66 3.37
C GLY A 276 3.79 10.03 2.79
N GLY A 277 4.95 10.57 3.19
CA GLY A 277 5.50 11.82 2.67
C GLY A 277 5.77 11.77 1.17
N CYS A 278 5.75 12.94 0.51
CA CYS A 278 5.95 13.10 -0.93
C CYS A 278 5.13 12.08 -1.76
N PRO A 279 3.79 12.18 -1.73
CA PRO A 279 2.90 11.20 -2.34
C PRO A 279 3.11 11.12 -3.84
N GLY A 280 3.14 9.90 -4.36
CA GLY A 280 3.39 9.63 -5.77
C GLY A 280 2.12 9.77 -6.61
N PRO A 281 2.16 10.39 -7.80
CA PRO A 281 0.99 10.53 -8.66
C PRO A 281 0.52 9.22 -9.32
N VAL A 282 1.24 8.11 -9.11
CA VAL A 282 0.98 6.83 -9.75
C VAL A 282 0.80 5.77 -8.68
N GLY A 283 -0.46 5.44 -8.37
CA GLY A 283 -0.80 4.37 -7.44
C GLY A 283 -1.65 3.28 -8.10
N THR A 284 -1.40 2.01 -7.77
CA THR A 284 -2.41 0.95 -7.94
C THR A 284 -2.88 0.50 -6.57
N THR A 285 -4.19 0.29 -6.47
CA THR A 285 -4.86 -0.01 -5.21
C THR A 285 -5.09 -1.51 -5.01
N THR A 286 -4.75 -2.34 -5.99
CA THR A 286 -4.88 -3.79 -5.89
C THR A 286 -3.71 -4.49 -6.59
N THR A 287 -3.23 -5.57 -5.97
CA THR A 287 -2.31 -6.51 -6.59
C THR A 287 -2.84 -7.94 -6.45
N THR A 288 -2.41 -8.82 -7.35
CA THR A 288 -2.72 -10.26 -7.29
C THR A 288 -1.44 -11.03 -7.02
N LEU A 289 -1.42 -11.89 -6.00
CA LEU A 289 -0.26 -12.74 -5.74
C LEU A 289 -0.07 -13.76 -6.88
N VAL A 290 1.15 -13.82 -7.42
CA VAL A 290 1.54 -14.75 -8.50
C VAL A 290 2.40 -15.88 -7.95
N ALA A 291 3.39 -15.54 -7.13
CA ALA A 291 4.26 -16.50 -6.47
C ALA A 291 4.80 -15.92 -5.17
N VAL A 292 5.09 -16.81 -4.23
CA VAL A 292 5.72 -16.45 -2.95
C VAL A 292 6.72 -17.54 -2.58
N SER A 293 7.78 -17.17 -1.87
CA SER A 293 8.78 -18.09 -1.32
C SER A 293 9.21 -17.59 0.05
N GLU A 294 8.87 -18.34 1.10
CA GLU A 294 9.36 -18.09 2.46
C GLU A 294 10.87 -18.37 2.54
N ASP A 295 11.34 -19.46 1.93
CA ASP A 295 12.76 -19.84 1.91
C ASP A 295 13.67 -18.76 1.28
N LEU A 296 13.19 -18.07 0.25
CA LEU A 296 13.96 -17.04 -0.46
C LEU A 296 13.46 -15.63 -0.12
N ASP A 297 12.55 -15.49 0.84
CA ASP A 297 11.88 -14.26 1.24
C ASP A 297 11.53 -13.32 0.07
N TYR A 298 10.83 -13.84 -0.95
CA TYR A 298 10.33 -13.02 -2.06
C TYR A 298 8.85 -13.26 -2.31
N ALA A 299 8.16 -12.22 -2.77
CA ALA A 299 6.80 -12.27 -3.30
C ALA A 299 6.75 -11.58 -4.67
N LEU A 300 6.19 -12.28 -5.65
CA LEU A 300 5.88 -11.77 -6.97
C LEU A 300 4.37 -11.53 -7.04
N VAL A 301 3.99 -10.28 -7.30
CA VAL A 301 2.60 -9.88 -7.52
C VAL A 301 2.42 -9.31 -8.92
N ARG A 302 1.19 -9.30 -9.41
CA ARG A 302 0.80 -8.61 -10.63
C ARG A 302 -0.07 -7.40 -10.28
N LEU A 303 0.21 -6.27 -10.93
CA LEU A 303 -0.56 -5.04 -10.68
C LEU A 303 -1.95 -5.12 -11.32
N GLY A 304 -2.98 -4.75 -10.55
CA GLY A 304 -4.37 -4.80 -10.95
C GLY A 304 -5.04 -6.16 -10.77
N ALA A 305 -6.36 -6.19 -10.96
CA ALA A 305 -7.13 -7.43 -10.96
C ALA A 305 -6.71 -8.34 -12.13
N ASN A 306 -6.74 -9.65 -11.91
CA ASN A 306 -6.32 -10.69 -12.85
C ASN A 306 -7.16 -10.67 -14.16
N SER A 307 -6.81 -9.75 -15.07
CA SER A 307 -7.40 -9.59 -16.38
C SER A 307 -6.34 -9.79 -17.45
N SER A 308 -6.60 -10.70 -18.38
CA SER A 308 -5.72 -10.98 -19.51
C SER A 308 -5.55 -9.79 -20.48
N SER A 309 -6.27 -8.68 -20.29
CA SER A 309 -6.23 -7.48 -21.13
C SER A 309 -5.59 -6.25 -20.47
N ALA A 310 -4.91 -6.41 -19.33
CA ALA A 310 -4.25 -5.29 -18.66
C ALA A 310 -3.11 -4.72 -19.53
N ASN A 311 -3.14 -3.41 -19.79
CA ASN A 311 -2.10 -2.69 -20.52
C ASN A 311 -1.29 -1.81 -19.55
N TYR A 312 0.01 -2.03 -19.48
CA TYR A 312 0.94 -1.33 -18.59
C TYR A 312 1.79 -0.27 -19.31
N SER A 313 1.54 0.02 -20.60
CA SER A 313 2.37 0.96 -21.39
C SER A 313 2.43 2.36 -20.77
N ALA A 314 1.29 2.89 -20.33
CA ALA A 314 1.22 4.20 -19.68
C ALA A 314 1.91 4.22 -18.30
N LEU A 315 1.95 3.08 -17.61
CA LEU A 315 2.71 2.95 -16.37
C LEU A 315 4.20 3.00 -16.68
N TYR A 316 4.66 2.17 -17.62
CA TYR A 316 6.06 2.12 -18.05
C TYR A 316 6.56 3.45 -18.61
N GLU A 317 5.74 4.20 -19.33
CA GLU A 317 6.09 5.55 -19.79
C GLU A 317 6.35 6.49 -18.60
N LYS A 318 5.52 6.43 -17.56
CA LYS A 318 5.67 7.28 -16.36
C LYS A 318 6.83 6.85 -15.46
N THR A 319 7.10 5.55 -15.36
CA THR A 319 8.15 5.00 -14.49
C THR A 319 9.49 4.85 -15.20
N GLY A 320 9.61 5.30 -16.46
CA GLY A 320 10.84 5.09 -17.25
C GLY A 320 11.14 3.62 -17.55
N GLY A 321 10.12 2.76 -17.52
CA GLY A 321 10.21 1.33 -17.79
C GLY A 321 10.06 0.46 -16.54
N TYR A 322 10.86 -0.59 -16.50
CA TYR A 322 10.91 -1.63 -15.46
C TYR A 322 12.37 -2.01 -15.22
N LEU A 323 12.65 -2.66 -14.10
CA LEU A 323 13.97 -3.18 -13.81
C LEU A 323 14.10 -4.64 -14.25
N GLN A 324 15.34 -5.04 -14.46
CA GLN A 324 15.71 -6.40 -14.84
C GLN A 324 16.78 -6.93 -13.89
N PHE A 325 16.72 -8.23 -13.64
CA PHE A 325 17.79 -8.92 -12.96
C PHE A 325 19.00 -9.10 -13.88
N ARG A 326 20.20 -9.01 -13.31
CA ARG A 326 21.42 -9.48 -13.95
C ARG A 326 21.53 -10.99 -13.79
N GLY A 327 21.42 -11.73 -14.89
CA GLY A 327 21.43 -13.20 -14.87
C GLY A 327 22.71 -13.84 -14.33
N SER A 328 23.85 -13.13 -14.37
CA SER A 328 25.11 -13.59 -13.78
C SER A 328 25.17 -13.42 -12.25
N GLY A 329 24.20 -12.73 -11.63
CA GLY A 329 24.20 -12.45 -10.21
C GLY A 329 25.24 -11.40 -9.78
N PRO A 330 25.44 -11.24 -8.47
CA PRO A 330 26.39 -10.30 -7.86
C PRO A 330 27.84 -10.79 -7.97
N VAL A 331 28.79 -9.85 -7.94
CA VAL A 331 30.24 -10.01 -8.00
C VAL A 331 30.85 -9.31 -6.79
N LEU A 332 31.82 -9.95 -6.14
CA LEU A 332 32.50 -9.40 -4.98
C LEU A 332 33.18 -8.06 -5.32
N GLU A 333 33.11 -7.10 -4.40
CA GLU A 333 33.67 -5.74 -4.49
C GLU A 333 33.04 -4.83 -5.55
N GLU A 334 31.99 -5.26 -6.26
CA GLU A 334 31.34 -4.38 -7.23
C GLU A 334 30.54 -3.27 -6.53
N GLY A 335 30.53 -2.08 -7.14
CA GLY A 335 29.78 -0.94 -6.64
C GLY A 335 28.27 -1.14 -6.74
N ILE A 336 27.54 -0.67 -5.73
CA ILE A 336 26.08 -0.81 -5.64
C ILE A 336 25.40 0.50 -5.24
N TYR A 337 24.11 0.59 -5.54
CA TYR A 337 23.18 1.55 -4.95
C TYR A 337 21.81 0.92 -4.75
N ILE A 338 21.04 1.49 -3.82
CA ILE A 338 19.79 0.93 -3.33
C ILE A 338 18.74 2.05 -3.27
N PRO A 339 17.87 2.17 -4.30
CA PRO A 339 16.65 2.96 -4.19
C PRO A 339 15.64 2.29 -3.24
N GLN A 340 15.08 3.05 -2.33
CA GLN A 340 14.31 2.52 -1.20
C GLN A 340 13.30 3.55 -0.63
N HIS A 341 12.33 3.04 0.12
CA HIS A 341 11.37 3.82 0.90
C HIS A 341 11.51 3.53 2.40
N PRO A 342 12.64 3.92 3.03
CA PRO A 342 12.89 3.68 4.44
C PRO A 342 11.81 4.38 5.27
N MET A 343 11.32 3.72 6.31
CA MET A 343 10.22 4.12 7.19
C MET A 343 8.94 4.52 6.45
N GLY A 344 8.75 4.09 5.19
CA GLY A 344 7.64 4.55 4.35
C GLY A 344 7.76 6.01 3.89
N TYR A 345 8.96 6.58 3.88
CA TYR A 345 9.25 7.95 3.47
C TYR A 345 9.16 8.15 1.95
N GLY A 346 9.33 9.39 1.51
CA GLY A 346 9.66 9.67 0.12
C GLY A 346 10.94 8.93 -0.29
N LYS A 347 11.07 8.58 -1.56
CA LYS A 347 12.14 7.73 -2.08
C LYS A 347 13.51 8.31 -1.76
N ARG A 348 14.38 7.44 -1.24
CA ARG A 348 15.78 7.74 -0.98
C ARG A 348 16.65 6.78 -1.79
N ILE A 349 17.86 7.21 -2.10
CA ILE A 349 18.88 6.38 -2.72
C ILE A 349 20.05 6.32 -1.74
N ALA A 350 20.44 5.11 -1.35
CA ALA A 350 21.64 4.87 -0.58
C ALA A 350 22.71 4.29 -1.52
N TRP A 351 23.93 4.85 -1.48
CA TRP A 351 25.05 4.39 -2.30
C TRP A 351 26.40 4.57 -1.61
N LEU A 352 26.42 5.05 -0.37
CA LEU A 352 27.62 5.25 0.42
C LEU A 352 27.63 4.31 1.63
N TYR A 353 28.84 4.07 2.11
CA TYR A 353 29.12 3.55 3.44
C TYR A 353 30.40 4.19 3.97
N ASN A 354 30.30 4.89 5.11
CA ASN A 354 31.37 5.70 5.70
C ASN A 354 32.03 6.66 4.70
N GLY A 355 31.22 7.35 3.89
CA GLY A 355 31.65 8.34 2.92
C GLY A 355 32.33 7.77 1.67
N GLN A 356 32.34 6.44 1.51
CA GLN A 356 32.89 5.75 0.34
C GLN A 356 31.78 5.09 -0.47
N PRO A 357 31.93 4.92 -1.80
CA PRO A 357 30.98 4.17 -2.60
C PRO A 357 30.75 2.76 -2.03
N GLY A 358 29.47 2.44 -1.82
CA GLY A 358 29.03 1.13 -1.34
C GLY A 358 29.33 0.03 -2.33
N ARG A 359 29.58 -1.18 -1.81
CA ARG A 359 29.90 -2.36 -2.62
C ARG A 359 29.38 -3.65 -2.01
N ILE A 360 29.41 -4.72 -2.79
CA ILE A 360 29.25 -6.08 -2.28
C ILE A 360 30.51 -6.48 -1.51
N GLU A 361 30.36 -6.81 -0.23
CA GLU A 361 31.45 -7.18 0.68
C GLU A 361 31.52 -8.69 0.93
N SER A 362 30.44 -9.41 0.66
CA SER A 362 30.42 -10.88 0.71
C SER A 362 29.46 -11.45 -0.32
N LEU A 363 29.79 -12.62 -0.87
CA LEU A 363 28.88 -13.43 -1.69
C LEU A 363 28.12 -14.48 -0.88
N THR A 364 28.45 -14.63 0.40
CA THR A 364 27.81 -15.58 1.32
C THR A 364 27.80 -14.99 2.73
N VAL A 365 26.63 -14.64 3.24
CA VAL A 365 26.42 -14.33 4.65
C VAL A 365 25.68 -15.46 5.36
N THR A 366 25.72 -15.47 6.69
CA THR A 366 25.10 -16.51 7.52
C THR A 366 24.06 -15.97 8.50
N GLU A 367 24.14 -14.68 8.80
CA GLU A 367 23.35 -13.97 9.79
C GLU A 367 21.91 -13.73 9.30
N CYS A 368 21.72 -13.65 7.97
CA CYS A 368 20.43 -13.56 7.31
C CYS A 368 20.01 -14.94 6.78
N ARG A 369 20.00 -15.15 5.46
CA ARG A 369 19.93 -16.49 4.86
C ARG A 369 21.32 -16.93 4.44
N LYS A 370 21.56 -18.24 4.54
CA LYS A 370 22.70 -18.86 3.89
C LYS A 370 22.70 -18.55 2.38
N ASP A 371 23.88 -18.19 1.87
CA ASP A 371 24.14 -17.85 0.47
C ASP A 371 23.53 -16.51 0.02
N ASP A 372 23.19 -15.62 0.96
CA ASP A 372 22.93 -14.22 0.65
C ASP A 372 24.21 -13.43 0.40
N VAL A 373 24.09 -12.33 -0.34
CA VAL A 373 25.17 -11.36 -0.46
C VAL A 373 25.15 -10.36 0.69
N GLY A 374 26.35 -9.93 1.09
CA GLY A 374 26.58 -8.99 2.18
C GLY A 374 27.03 -7.62 1.68
N TYR A 375 26.52 -6.55 2.28
CA TYR A 375 26.94 -5.16 2.04
C TYR A 375 26.64 -4.27 3.27
N TYR A 376 27.20 -3.06 3.31
CA TYR A 376 27.03 -2.12 4.43
C TYR A 376 26.29 -0.83 4.08
N VAL A 377 25.77 -0.71 2.84
CA VAL A 377 24.95 0.43 2.43
C VAL A 377 23.67 0.49 3.26
N ASP A 378 23.34 1.69 3.75
CA ASP A 378 22.26 1.92 4.71
C ASP A 378 20.88 1.47 4.22
N THR A 379 20.16 0.80 5.12
CA THR A 379 18.74 0.46 4.99
C THR A 379 18.06 0.61 6.36
N GLN A 380 16.74 0.75 6.37
CA GLN A 380 15.92 0.90 7.58
C GLN A 380 14.60 0.18 7.34
N GLU A 381 13.80 -0.03 8.39
CA GLU A 381 12.46 -0.60 8.28
C GLU A 381 11.72 -0.04 7.05
N GLY A 382 11.14 -0.90 6.22
CA GLY A 382 10.45 -0.52 4.98
C GLY A 382 11.33 -0.44 3.74
N SER A 383 12.64 -0.63 3.91
CA SER A 383 13.57 -0.90 2.81
C SER A 383 13.50 -2.37 2.34
N SER A 384 12.90 -3.26 3.13
CA SER A 384 12.52 -4.61 2.72
C SER A 384 11.96 -4.64 1.29
N GLY A 385 12.59 -5.42 0.43
CA GLY A 385 12.20 -5.63 -0.97
C GLY A 385 12.85 -4.65 -1.94
N SER A 386 13.71 -3.76 -1.47
CA SER A 386 14.50 -2.88 -2.33
C SER A 386 15.41 -3.65 -3.28
N PRO A 387 15.55 -3.18 -4.53
CA PRO A 387 16.51 -3.74 -5.46
C PRO A 387 17.93 -3.27 -5.08
N ILE A 388 18.86 -4.22 -5.00
CA ILE A 388 20.29 -3.91 -4.93
C ILE A 388 20.79 -3.87 -6.37
N ILE A 389 21.24 -2.70 -6.83
CA ILE A 389 21.57 -2.44 -8.23
C ILE A 389 23.07 -2.27 -8.40
N GLY A 390 23.67 -2.99 -9.35
CA GLY A 390 25.08 -2.84 -9.69
C GLY A 390 25.33 -1.57 -10.50
N THR A 391 26.29 -0.74 -10.08
CA THR A 391 26.59 0.54 -10.76
C THR A 391 27.09 0.37 -12.19
N ARG A 392 27.71 -0.78 -12.50
CA ARG A 392 28.34 -1.04 -13.81
C ARG A 392 27.34 -1.16 -14.96
N ASP A 393 26.15 -1.71 -14.69
CA ASP A 393 25.17 -2.03 -15.73
C ASP A 393 23.73 -1.68 -15.35
N ASN A 394 23.49 -1.12 -14.17
CA ASN A 394 22.19 -0.69 -13.65
C ASN A 394 21.13 -1.80 -13.64
N ASN A 395 21.58 -3.06 -13.56
CA ASN A 395 20.69 -4.20 -13.37
C ASN A 395 20.67 -4.63 -11.90
N VAL A 396 19.54 -5.22 -11.50
CA VAL A 396 19.36 -5.71 -10.14
C VAL A 396 20.17 -6.99 -9.94
N ILE A 397 21.01 -7.02 -8.91
CA ILE A 397 21.90 -8.15 -8.62
C ILE A 397 21.43 -8.96 -7.41
N ALA A 398 20.64 -8.34 -6.53
CA ALA A 398 20.04 -8.99 -5.36
C ALA A 398 18.79 -8.22 -4.89
N LEU A 399 17.99 -8.86 -4.04
CA LEU A 399 16.82 -8.28 -3.36
C LEU A 399 17.15 -8.11 -1.87
N HIS A 400 17.08 -6.89 -1.33
CA HIS A 400 17.26 -6.68 0.11
C HIS A 400 16.14 -7.36 0.91
N HIS A 401 16.48 -7.94 2.06
CA HIS A 401 15.47 -8.55 2.95
C HIS A 401 15.84 -8.60 4.44
N CYS A 402 17.10 -8.37 4.80
CA CYS A 402 17.58 -8.55 6.15
C CYS A 402 18.76 -7.63 6.48
N GLY A 403 18.92 -7.27 7.76
CA GLY A 403 19.95 -6.35 8.26
C GLY A 403 20.51 -6.68 9.64
N GLY A 404 21.31 -5.74 10.15
CA GLY A 404 21.99 -5.81 11.46
C GLY A 404 23.43 -5.29 11.46
N CYS A 405 23.72 -4.32 10.59
CA CYS A 405 25.02 -3.82 10.10
C CYS A 405 25.49 -4.47 8.79
N LEU A 406 25.84 -5.76 8.78
CA LEU A 406 26.06 -6.44 7.51
C LEU A 406 24.70 -6.80 6.92
N ASN A 407 24.21 -5.99 5.98
CA ASN A 407 22.94 -6.20 5.31
C ASN A 407 23.00 -7.40 4.36
N GLY A 408 21.89 -8.13 4.29
CA GLY A 408 21.73 -9.33 3.47
C GLY A 408 20.82 -9.08 2.26
N GLY A 409 21.22 -9.62 1.11
CA GLY A 409 20.44 -9.62 -0.12
C GLY A 409 20.33 -10.99 -0.76
N ILE A 410 19.12 -11.38 -1.17
CA ILE A 410 18.88 -12.61 -1.91
C ILE A 410 19.45 -12.47 -3.33
N PRO A 411 20.41 -13.30 -3.76
CA PRO A 411 21.01 -13.16 -5.09
C PRO A 411 19.98 -13.35 -6.20
N ALA A 412 20.01 -12.50 -7.22
CA ALA A 412 19.08 -12.53 -8.35
C ALA A 412 18.94 -13.92 -8.99
N GLN A 413 20.03 -14.69 -9.03
CA GLN A 413 20.07 -16.04 -9.61
C GLN A 413 19.13 -17.02 -8.88
N ALA A 414 19.05 -16.93 -7.55
CA ALA A 414 18.19 -17.80 -6.75
C ALA A 414 16.71 -17.54 -7.08
N ILE A 415 16.32 -16.25 -7.15
CA ILE A 415 14.96 -15.83 -7.49
C ILE A 415 14.61 -16.22 -8.93
N ILE A 416 15.51 -15.96 -9.90
CA ILE A 416 15.30 -16.35 -11.30
C ILE A 416 15.09 -17.87 -11.41
N ALA A 417 15.94 -18.67 -10.75
CA ALA A 417 15.85 -20.12 -10.80
C ALA A 417 14.52 -20.62 -10.23
N ASP A 418 14.08 -20.07 -9.09
CA ASP A 418 12.84 -20.47 -8.44
C ASP A 418 11.60 -20.06 -9.24
N LEU A 419 11.55 -18.82 -9.75
CA LEU A 419 10.47 -18.36 -10.63
C LEU A 419 10.39 -19.16 -11.95
N THR A 420 11.55 -19.51 -12.52
CA THR A 420 11.61 -20.38 -13.71
C THR A 420 11.05 -21.76 -13.40
N LYS A 421 11.44 -22.35 -12.26
CA LYS A 421 10.96 -23.66 -11.80
C LYS A 421 9.45 -23.65 -11.55
N LYS A 422 8.92 -22.54 -11.02
CA LYS A 422 7.47 -22.34 -10.81
C LYS A 422 6.70 -22.04 -12.11
N GLY A 423 7.39 -21.77 -13.22
CA GLY A 423 6.76 -21.48 -14.52
C GLY A 423 6.09 -20.09 -14.59
N VAL A 424 6.53 -19.15 -13.75
CA VAL A 424 5.91 -17.83 -13.56
C VAL A 424 6.93 -16.68 -13.66
N LEU A 425 8.11 -16.95 -14.22
CA LEU A 425 9.10 -15.91 -14.52
C LEU A 425 8.53 -14.95 -15.58
N PRO A 426 8.32 -13.65 -15.26
CA PRO A 426 7.76 -12.71 -16.23
C PRO A 426 8.68 -12.54 -17.45
N ASN A 427 8.11 -12.19 -18.59
CA ASN A 427 8.92 -11.77 -19.74
C ASN A 427 9.76 -10.53 -19.42
N CYS A 428 10.90 -10.40 -20.12
CA CYS A 428 11.87 -9.32 -19.92
C CYS A 428 12.45 -9.25 -18.49
N THR A 429 12.40 -10.32 -17.70
CA THR A 429 12.93 -10.32 -16.32
C THR A 429 14.45 -10.27 -16.24
N VAL A 430 15.17 -10.87 -17.19
CA VAL A 430 16.63 -10.99 -17.16
C VAL A 430 17.25 -10.14 -18.27
N ALA A 431 18.17 -9.26 -17.91
CA ALA A 431 18.85 -8.39 -18.86
C ALA A 431 19.68 -9.18 -19.88
N GLY A 432 19.64 -8.78 -21.15
CA GLY A 432 20.45 -9.35 -22.22
C GLY A 432 20.07 -10.76 -22.68
N LYS A 433 18.87 -11.24 -22.36
CA LYS A 433 18.29 -12.48 -22.89
C LYS A 433 17.27 -12.25 -24.00
#